data_AF-A0A4C1TJT2-F1
#
_entry.id   AF-A0A4C1TJT2-F1
#
_cell.length_a   1.000
_cell.length_b   1.000
_cell.length_c   1.000
_cell.angle_alpha   90.00
_cell.angle_beta   90.00
_cell.angle_gamma   90.00
#
_symmetry.space_group_name_H-M   'P 1'
#
loop_
_entity.id
_entity.type
_entity.pdbx_description
1 polymer ?
#
loop_
_entity_poly.entity_id
_entity_poly.type
_entity_poly.pdbx_seq_one_letter_code
_entity_poly.pdbx_strand_id
1 'polypeptide(L)'
;MSAKSGRLIQTLQELKRARYNSRTAAGQSHADAEKVLNLIYELGRDRFLFTQSQKQEIGCLLGETIKPIKFNIEHTACKFRTRLESAILRKRSALQFLYDDYGNFPAGSSLLAKKFEEANLRESVQVLDDIIRKWSDAEDSDEGQSDRETQIRGIPSSHSWWSQ
;
A
#
# COMPACT_ATOMS: atom_id res chain seq x y z
N MET A 1 -14.62 18.13 -4.45
CA MET A 1 -13.59 17.08 -4.27
C MET A 1 -14.17 16.02 -3.33
N SER A 2 -14.09 14.72 -3.66
CA SER A 2 -14.62 13.67 -2.78
C SER A 2 -13.81 13.59 -1.49
N ALA A 3 -14.47 13.41 -0.33
CA ALA A 3 -13.81 13.34 0.97
C ALA A 3 -12.71 12.26 1.03
N LYS A 4 -12.92 11.11 0.36
CA LYS A 4 -11.94 10.02 0.32
C LYS A 4 -10.69 10.38 -0.47
N SER A 5 -10.86 10.97 -1.66
CA SER A 5 -9.73 11.44 -2.49
C SER A 5 -8.95 12.59 -1.84
N GLY A 6 -9.65 13.51 -1.16
CA GLY A 6 -9.01 14.61 -0.44
C GLY A 6 -8.17 14.09 0.73
N ARG A 7 -8.66 13.07 1.44
CA ARG A 7 -7.90 12.39 2.50
C ARG A 7 -6.62 11.74 1.97
N LEU A 8 -6.69 11.02 0.84
CA LEU A 8 -5.49 10.43 0.22
C LEU A 8 -4.46 11.51 -0.16
N ILE A 9 -4.89 12.58 -0.83
CA ILE A 9 -4.03 13.69 -1.24
C ILE A 9 -3.35 14.32 -0.02
N GLN A 10 -4.12 14.61 1.04
CA GLN A 10 -3.60 15.18 2.28
C GLN A 10 -2.54 14.26 2.91
N THR A 11 -2.83 12.96 3.05
CA THR A 11 -1.87 12.01 3.66
C THR A 11 -0.61 11.86 2.81
N LEU A 12 -0.72 11.91 1.48
CA LEU A 12 0.45 11.91 0.60
C LEU A 12 1.30 13.19 0.75
N GLN A 13 0.66 14.35 0.92
CA GLN A 13 1.37 15.61 1.19
C GLN A 13 2.10 15.58 2.55
N GLU A 14 1.50 14.96 3.56
CA GLU A 14 2.13 14.72 4.86
C GLU A 14 3.34 13.78 4.71
N LEU A 15 3.16 12.65 4.03
CA LEU A 15 4.22 11.67 3.78
C LEU A 15 5.38 12.23 2.94
N LYS A 16 5.10 13.11 1.99
CA LYS A 16 6.13 13.82 1.20
C LYS A 16 7.10 14.60 2.09
N ARG A 17 6.63 15.09 3.24
CA ARG A 17 7.44 15.84 4.22
C ARG A 17 8.19 14.92 5.19
N ALA A 18 8.14 13.61 5.01
CA ALA A 18 8.81 12.64 5.86
C ALA A 18 10.30 12.95 6.04
N ARG A 19 10.76 12.85 7.29
CA ARG A 19 12.16 13.00 7.67
C ARG A 19 12.62 11.74 8.41
N TYR A 20 13.86 11.35 8.19
CA TYR A 20 14.48 10.18 8.82
C TYR A 20 15.64 10.56 9.76
N ASN A 21 15.64 11.81 10.23
CA ASN A 21 16.70 12.37 11.07
C ASN A 21 16.59 12.01 12.56
N SER A 22 15.52 11.33 12.97
CA SER A 22 15.34 10.83 14.34
C SER A 22 14.45 9.59 14.33
N ARG A 23 14.53 8.80 15.41
CA ARG A 23 13.68 7.62 15.59
C ARG A 23 12.19 7.97 15.57
N THR A 24 11.81 9.08 16.20
CA THR A 24 10.43 9.58 16.22
C THR A 24 9.95 9.96 14.82
N ALA A 25 10.78 10.70 14.07
CA ALA A 25 10.44 11.10 12.71
C ALA A 25 10.34 9.90 11.75
N ALA A 26 11.23 8.91 11.89
CA ALA A 26 11.14 7.65 11.15
C ALA A 26 9.86 6.87 11.49
N GLY A 27 9.51 6.79 12.78
CA GLY A 27 8.27 6.17 13.23
C GLY A 27 7.02 6.85 12.64
N GLN A 28 6.99 8.18 12.62
CA GLN A 28 5.91 8.95 12.02
C GLN A 28 5.82 8.70 10.51
N SER A 29 6.95 8.70 9.80
CA SER A 29 7.00 8.40 8.36
C SER A 29 6.43 7.01 8.07
N HIS A 30 6.79 6.01 8.88
CA HIS A 30 6.21 4.67 8.75
C HIS A 30 4.70 4.66 8.98
N ALA A 31 4.20 5.39 9.97
CA ALA A 31 2.78 5.50 10.23
C ALA A 31 2.02 6.18 9.08
N ASP A 32 2.60 7.21 8.47
CA ASP A 32 1.97 7.91 7.35
C ASP A 32 2.00 7.08 6.07
N ALA A 33 3.07 6.34 5.80
CA ALA A 33 3.12 5.34 4.73
C ALA A 33 2.06 4.24 4.93
N GLU A 34 1.85 3.79 6.17
CA GLU A 34 0.80 2.84 6.52
C GLU A 34 -0.60 3.38 6.19
N LYS A 35 -0.86 4.64 6.54
CA LYS A 35 -2.14 5.30 6.24
C LYS A 35 -2.36 5.40 4.73
N VAL A 36 -1.34 5.76 3.96
CA VAL A 36 -1.43 5.83 2.49
C VAL A 36 -1.79 4.47 1.90
N LEU A 37 -1.11 3.39 2.30
CA LEU A 37 -1.39 2.04 1.80
C LEU A 37 -2.81 1.58 2.17
N ASN A 38 -3.27 1.87 3.39
CA ASN A 38 -4.65 1.54 3.80
C ASN A 38 -5.70 2.33 2.98
N LEU A 39 -5.46 3.61 2.71
CA LEU A 39 -6.36 4.41 1.89
C LEU A 39 -6.42 3.91 0.45
N ILE A 40 -5.28 3.53 -0.13
CA ILE A 40 -5.23 2.92 -1.47
C ILE A 40 -6.06 1.64 -1.50
N TYR A 41 -5.87 0.78 -0.50
CA TYR A 41 -6.65 -0.45 -0.34
C TYR A 41 -8.16 -0.17 -0.25
N GLU A 42 -8.58 0.76 0.60
CA GLU A 42 -9.99 1.14 0.76
C GLU A 42 -10.58 1.69 -0.54
N LEU A 43 -9.85 2.55 -1.23
CA LEU A 43 -10.28 3.16 -2.49
C LEU A 43 -10.38 2.12 -3.63
N GLY A 44 -9.43 1.18 -3.70
CA GLY A 44 -9.44 0.07 -4.66
C GLY A 44 -10.61 -0.89 -4.39
N ARG A 45 -10.81 -1.29 -3.13
CA ARG A 45 -11.96 -2.11 -2.71
C ARG A 45 -13.29 -1.46 -3.07
N ASP A 46 -13.39 -0.15 -2.87
CA ASP A 46 -14.61 0.61 -3.18
C ASP A 46 -14.73 0.98 -4.68
N ARG A 47 -13.78 0.54 -5.52
CA ARG A 47 -13.67 0.84 -6.97
C ARG A 47 -13.81 2.33 -7.27
N PHE A 48 -13.15 3.15 -6.45
CA PHE A 48 -13.28 4.59 -6.51
C PHE A 48 -12.73 5.15 -7.84
N LEU A 49 -13.55 5.93 -8.55
CA LEU A 49 -13.15 6.56 -9.80
C LEU A 49 -12.61 7.97 -9.57
N PHE A 50 -11.35 8.19 -9.91
CA PHE A 50 -10.72 9.51 -9.86
C PHE A 50 -10.99 10.31 -11.14
N THR A 51 -11.20 11.62 -10.97
CA THR A 51 -11.17 12.56 -12.10
C THR A 51 -9.74 12.69 -12.64
N GLN A 52 -9.59 13.19 -13.87
CA GLN A 52 -8.26 13.36 -14.46
C GLN A 52 -7.35 14.29 -13.65
N SER A 53 -7.91 15.38 -13.10
CA SER A 53 -7.17 16.29 -12.21
C SER A 53 -6.69 15.58 -10.94
N GLN A 54 -7.51 14.70 -10.35
CA GLN A 54 -7.11 13.91 -9.18
C GLN A 54 -6.02 12.89 -9.53
N LYS A 55 -6.14 12.21 -10.69
CA LYS A 55 -5.11 11.27 -11.15
C LYS A 55 -3.75 11.95 -11.32
N GLN A 56 -3.74 13.15 -11.90
CA GLN A 56 -2.53 13.95 -12.06
C GLN A 56 -1.90 14.31 -10.70
N GLU A 57 -2.71 14.82 -9.76
CA GLU A 57 -2.20 15.23 -8.44
C GLU A 57 -1.69 14.03 -7.63
N ILE A 58 -2.49 12.96 -7.57
CA ILE A 58 -2.14 11.72 -6.86
C ILE A 58 -0.91 11.07 -7.49
N GLY A 59 -0.82 11.01 -8.82
CA GLY A 59 0.32 10.42 -9.51
C GLY A 59 1.62 11.19 -9.25
N CYS A 60 1.59 12.52 -9.27
CA CYS A 60 2.75 13.33 -8.88
C CYS A 60 3.17 13.07 -7.42
N LEU A 61 2.21 13.11 -6.48
CA LEU A 61 2.49 12.91 -5.06
C LEU A 61 2.97 11.49 -4.73
N LEU A 62 2.39 10.46 -5.37
CA LEU A 62 2.86 9.08 -5.23
C LEU A 62 4.29 8.95 -5.75
N GLY A 63 4.59 9.51 -6.92
CA GLY A 63 5.95 9.52 -7.49
C GLY A 63 7.01 10.06 -6.51
N GLU A 64 6.66 11.06 -5.71
CA GLU A 64 7.55 11.65 -4.70
C GLU A 64 7.60 10.87 -3.38
N THR A 65 6.62 10.01 -3.11
CA THR A 65 6.46 9.28 -1.83
C THR A 65 6.74 7.78 -1.92
N ILE A 66 7.13 7.26 -3.09
CA ILE A 66 7.47 5.82 -3.27
C ILE A 66 8.57 5.38 -2.29
N LYS A 67 9.62 6.18 -2.09
CA LYS A 67 10.73 5.81 -1.19
C LYS A 67 10.26 5.57 0.26
N PRO A 68 9.51 6.50 0.89
CA PRO A 68 8.90 6.24 2.20
C PRO A 68 8.02 4.98 2.26
N ILE A 69 7.22 4.72 1.21
CA ILE A 69 6.38 3.52 1.10
C ILE A 69 7.25 2.26 1.09
N LYS A 70 8.28 2.22 0.25
CA LYS A 70 9.25 1.12 0.17
C LYS A 70 9.91 0.86 1.53
N PHE A 71 10.42 1.89 2.20
CA PHE A 71 11.03 1.74 3.52
C PHE A 71 10.06 1.23 4.59
N ASN A 72 8.77 1.60 4.54
CA ASN A 72 7.76 1.03 5.44
C ASN A 72 7.58 -0.48 5.22
N ILE A 73 7.62 -0.95 3.97
CA ILE A 73 7.48 -2.38 3.64
C ILE A 73 8.73 -3.17 4.06
N GLU A 74 9.92 -2.66 3.79
CA GLU A 74 11.18 -3.28 4.25
C GLU A 74 11.25 -3.33 5.77
N HIS A 75 10.87 -2.24 6.45
CA HIS A 75 10.78 -2.22 7.91
C HIS A 75 9.75 -3.24 8.42
N THR A 76 8.68 -3.47 7.67
CA THR A 76 7.73 -4.54 7.95
C THR A 76 8.49 -5.87 7.95
N ALA A 77 9.26 -6.21 6.93
CA ALA A 77 10.03 -7.47 6.87
C ALA A 77 10.96 -7.70 8.06
N CYS A 78 11.60 -6.65 8.57
CA CYS A 78 12.55 -6.75 9.69
C CYS A 78 11.90 -7.00 11.07
N LYS A 79 10.57 -6.88 11.21
CA LYS A 79 9.90 -7.15 12.49
C LYS A 79 9.80 -8.66 12.74
N PHE A 80 10.15 -9.08 13.96
CA PHE A 80 9.94 -10.45 14.39
C PHE A 80 8.44 -10.75 14.38
N ARG A 81 8.04 -11.79 13.63
CA ARG A 81 6.65 -12.24 13.52
C ARG A 81 6.53 -13.64 14.04
N THR A 82 5.37 -13.93 14.60
CA THR A 82 4.95 -15.27 15.01
C THR A 82 3.73 -15.75 14.23
N ARG A 83 3.10 -14.87 13.44
CA ARG A 83 1.83 -15.11 12.74
C ARG A 83 1.64 -14.17 11.54
N LEU A 84 0.70 -14.49 10.64
CA LEU A 84 0.36 -13.69 9.47
C LEU A 84 -0.68 -12.63 9.82
N GLU A 85 -0.26 -11.37 9.89
CA GLU A 85 -1.16 -10.26 10.18
C GLU A 85 -1.92 -9.79 8.93
N SER A 86 -3.21 -9.49 9.08
CA SER A 86 -4.05 -8.95 8.00
C SER A 86 -3.54 -7.61 7.43
N ALA A 87 -2.72 -6.87 8.18
CA ALA A 87 -2.06 -5.67 7.68
C ALA A 87 -1.08 -5.98 6.53
N ILE A 88 -0.40 -7.13 6.55
CA ILE A 88 0.54 -7.56 5.49
C ILE A 88 -0.23 -7.84 4.20
N LEU A 89 -1.37 -8.54 4.31
CA LEU A 89 -2.27 -8.83 3.20
C LEU A 89 -2.85 -7.55 2.58
N ARG A 90 -3.26 -6.59 3.43
CA ARG A 90 -3.71 -5.26 2.98
C ARG A 90 -2.63 -4.49 2.23
N LYS A 91 -1.39 -4.47 2.74
CA LYS A 91 -0.26 -3.82 2.05
C LYS A 91 -0.02 -4.44 0.69
N ARG A 92 -0.02 -5.77 0.61
CA ARG A 92 0.21 -6.48 -0.65
C ARG A 92 -0.88 -6.17 -1.68
N SER A 93 -2.12 -6.07 -1.21
CA SER A 93 -3.28 -5.69 -2.02
C SER A 93 -3.21 -4.24 -2.49
N ALA A 94 -2.82 -3.32 -1.60
CA ALA A 94 -2.60 -1.93 -1.94
C ALA A 94 -1.52 -1.77 -3.03
N LEU A 95 -0.42 -2.55 -2.95
CA LEU A 95 0.58 -2.56 -4.02
C LEU A 95 0.02 -3.08 -5.34
N GLN A 96 -0.86 -4.08 -5.32
CA GLN A 96 -1.50 -4.55 -6.55
C GLN A 96 -2.35 -3.45 -7.20
N PHE A 97 -3.18 -2.76 -6.41
CA PHE A 97 -3.95 -1.60 -6.89
C PHE A 97 -3.04 -0.49 -7.42
N LEU A 98 -1.89 -0.26 -6.79
CA LEU A 98 -0.92 0.71 -7.31
C LEU A 98 -0.44 0.33 -8.71
N TYR A 99 -0.05 -0.92 -8.94
CA TYR A 99 0.45 -1.36 -10.25
C TYR A 99 -0.65 -1.38 -11.31
N ASP A 100 -1.79 -1.99 -11.01
CA ASP A 100 -2.82 -2.30 -12.01
C ASP A 100 -3.68 -1.07 -12.32
N ASP A 101 -4.11 -0.33 -11.28
CA ASP A 101 -5.05 0.78 -11.45
C ASP A 101 -4.32 2.13 -11.54
N TYR A 102 -3.31 2.36 -10.70
CA TYR A 102 -2.69 3.68 -10.56
C TYR A 102 -1.43 3.83 -11.44
N GLY A 103 -0.88 2.73 -11.97
CA GLY A 103 0.32 2.75 -12.81
C GLY A 103 0.19 3.67 -14.04
N ASN A 104 -1.03 3.85 -14.54
CA ASN A 104 -1.36 4.72 -15.66
C ASN A 104 -1.57 6.19 -15.28
N PHE A 105 -1.42 6.57 -14.01
CA PHE A 105 -1.58 7.95 -13.60
C PHE A 105 -0.39 8.79 -14.07
N PRO A 106 -0.62 10.04 -14.51
CA PRO A 106 0.47 10.95 -14.81
C PRO A 106 1.28 11.29 -13.55
N ALA A 107 2.61 11.22 -13.65
CA ALA A 107 3.55 11.53 -12.58
C ALA A 107 4.65 12.46 -13.13
N GLY A 108 4.30 13.73 -13.31
CA GLY A 108 5.17 14.72 -13.95
C GLY A 108 5.33 14.44 -15.45
N SER A 109 6.57 14.15 -15.88
CA SER A 109 6.90 13.87 -17.29
C SER A 109 6.76 12.40 -17.70
N SER A 110 6.34 11.51 -16.79
CA SER A 110 6.15 10.08 -17.07
C SER A 110 4.88 9.55 -16.44
N LEU A 111 4.59 8.27 -16.68
CA LEU A 111 3.58 7.53 -15.92
C LEU A 111 4.12 7.08 -14.56
N LEU A 112 3.21 6.85 -13.63
CA LEU A 112 3.54 6.38 -12.28
C LEU A 112 4.19 4.99 -12.30
N ALA A 113 3.78 4.10 -13.21
CA ALA A 113 4.42 2.79 -13.40
C ALA A 113 5.94 2.89 -13.62
N LYS A 114 6.39 3.88 -14.41
CA LYS A 114 7.82 4.12 -14.62
C LYS A 114 8.53 4.52 -13.33
N LYS A 115 7.85 5.30 -12.46
CA LYS A 115 8.38 5.66 -11.13
C LYS A 115 8.49 4.48 -10.20
N PHE A 116 7.55 3.53 -10.26
CA PHE A 116 7.65 2.28 -9.49
C PHE A 116 8.85 1.44 -9.91
N GLU A 117 9.09 1.32 -11.21
CA GLU A 117 10.25 0.60 -11.74
C GLU A 117 11.57 1.32 -11.39
N GLU A 118 11.66 2.64 -11.56
CA GLU A 118 12.83 3.45 -11.17
C GLU A 118 13.19 3.32 -9.68
N ALA A 119 12.19 3.08 -8.82
CA ALA A 119 12.36 2.91 -7.39
C ALA A 119 12.52 1.44 -6.94
N ASN A 120 12.52 0.48 -7.87
CA ASN A 120 12.50 -0.95 -7.58
C ASN A 120 11.41 -1.34 -6.56
N LEU A 121 10.19 -0.82 -6.73
CA LEU A 121 9.08 -1.13 -5.82
C LEU A 121 8.63 -2.60 -5.94
N ARG A 122 8.98 -3.29 -7.03
CA ARG A 122 8.70 -4.71 -7.25
C ARG A 122 9.41 -5.62 -6.23
N GLU A 123 10.56 -5.20 -5.72
CA GLU A 123 11.25 -5.88 -4.63
C GLU A 123 10.40 -5.89 -3.35
N SER A 124 9.71 -4.77 -3.05
CA SER A 124 8.80 -4.70 -1.90
C SER A 124 7.60 -5.63 -2.03
N VAL A 125 7.16 -5.92 -3.27
CA VAL A 125 6.14 -6.94 -3.53
C VAL A 125 6.65 -8.33 -3.16
N GLN A 126 7.85 -8.70 -3.62
CA GLN A 126 8.48 -9.98 -3.32
C GLN A 126 8.68 -10.17 -1.81
N VAL A 127 9.13 -9.12 -1.12
CA VAL A 127 9.27 -9.12 0.34
C VAL A 127 7.95 -9.49 1.04
N LEU A 128 6.83 -8.92 0.60
CA LEU A 128 5.52 -9.25 1.17
C LEU A 128 5.08 -10.67 0.81
N ASP A 129 5.29 -11.10 -0.44
CA ASP A 129 4.96 -12.45 -0.89
C ASP A 129 5.73 -13.52 -0.09
N ASP A 130 7.01 -13.28 0.20
CA ASP A 130 7.84 -14.17 1.03
C ASP A 130 7.33 -14.27 2.47
N ILE A 131 6.91 -13.14 3.06
CA ILE A 131 6.31 -13.11 4.40
C ILE A 131 4.99 -13.89 4.39
N ILE A 132 4.13 -13.65 3.40
CA ILE A 132 2.82 -14.32 3.29
C ILE A 132 3.04 -15.83 3.20
N ARG A 133 3.87 -16.29 2.25
CA ARG A 133 4.19 -17.72 2.09
C ARG A 133 4.74 -18.34 3.37
N LYS A 134 5.71 -17.69 4.02
CA LYS A 134 6.34 -18.22 5.24
C LYS A 134 5.35 -18.45 6.38
N TRP A 135 4.33 -17.61 6.50
CA TRP A 135 3.40 -17.66 7.64
C TRP A 135 2.01 -18.21 7.30
N SER A 136 1.66 -18.33 6.02
CA SER A 136 0.45 -19.03 5.57
C SER A 136 0.52 -20.51 5.93
N ASP A 137 1.68 -21.14 5.73
CA ASP A 137 1.92 -22.55 6.05
C ASP A 137 1.94 -22.83 7.57
N ALA A 138 2.04 -21.78 8.40
CA ALA A 138 2.09 -21.89 9.85
C ALA A 138 0.71 -21.71 10.52
N GLU A 139 -0.30 -21.22 9.79
CA GLU A 139 -1.64 -20.90 10.30
C GLU A 139 -2.72 -21.85 9.75
N ASP A 140 -2.57 -23.15 10.02
CA ASP A 140 -3.67 -24.12 9.92
C ASP A 140 -4.54 -24.12 11.20
N SER A 141 -4.79 -22.94 11.79
CA SER A 141 -5.48 -22.79 13.08
C SER A 141 -6.51 -21.65 13.06
N ASP A 142 -7.67 -21.97 12.48
CA ASP A 142 -9.06 -21.68 12.87
C ASP A 142 -9.46 -20.43 13.71
N GLU A 143 -8.74 -19.32 13.67
CA GLU A 143 -9.18 -18.06 14.31
C GLU A 143 -9.52 -16.95 13.30
N GLY A 144 -10.81 -16.63 13.16
CA GLY A 144 -11.26 -15.30 12.69
C GLY A 144 -11.89 -15.19 11.30
N GLN A 145 -12.66 -16.18 10.84
CA GLN A 145 -13.35 -16.13 9.53
C GLN A 145 -14.22 -14.87 9.31
N SER A 146 -14.93 -14.37 10.33
CA SER A 146 -15.86 -13.22 10.17
C SER A 146 -15.17 -11.88 9.87
N ASP A 147 -14.02 -11.63 10.49
CA ASP A 147 -13.26 -10.39 10.30
C ASP A 147 -12.51 -10.42 8.96
N ARG A 148 -12.13 -11.61 8.49
CA ARG A 148 -11.53 -11.84 7.17
C ARG A 148 -12.55 -11.58 6.06
N GLU A 149 -13.76 -12.13 6.15
CA GLU A 149 -14.83 -11.95 5.16
C GLU A 149 -15.21 -10.47 4.96
N THR A 150 -15.28 -9.71 6.06
CA THR A 150 -15.55 -8.26 5.99
C THR A 150 -14.43 -7.49 5.32
N GLN A 151 -13.17 -7.92 5.51
CA GLN A 151 -12.01 -7.27 4.91
C GLN A 151 -11.89 -7.54 3.41
N ILE A 152 -12.25 -8.73 2.92
CA ILE A 152 -12.14 -9.12 1.50
C ILE A 152 -13.33 -8.68 0.64
N ARG A 153 -14.47 -8.34 1.26
CA ARG A 153 -15.69 -8.00 0.52
C ARG A 153 -15.47 -6.82 -0.43
N GLY A 154 -15.73 -7.04 -1.73
CA GLY A 154 -15.61 -6.02 -2.78
C GLY A 154 -14.26 -6.00 -3.49
N ILE A 155 -13.27 -6.76 -3.01
CA ILE A 155 -11.93 -6.84 -3.60
C ILE A 155 -11.94 -7.84 -4.76
N PRO A 156 -11.39 -7.49 -5.93
CA PRO A 156 -11.16 -8.46 -7.00
C PRO A 156 -10.30 -9.62 -6.52
N SER A 157 -10.57 -10.85 -6.98
CA SER A 157 -9.75 -12.02 -6.59
C SER A 157 -8.27 -11.87 -6.95
N SER A 158 -7.96 -11.18 -8.06
CA SER A 158 -6.59 -10.83 -8.47
C SER A 158 -5.88 -9.85 -7.52
N HIS A 159 -6.63 -9.25 -6.60
CA HIS A 159 -6.16 -8.25 -5.63
C HIS A 159 -6.36 -8.73 -4.17
N SER A 160 -6.55 -10.03 -3.96
CA SER A 160 -6.73 -10.63 -2.64
C SER A 160 -5.64 -11.67 -2.35
N TRP A 161 -5.06 -11.60 -1.15
CA TRP A 161 -4.07 -12.55 -0.64
C TRP A 161 -4.56 -13.34 0.60
N TRP A 162 -5.86 -13.28 0.91
CA TRP A 162 -6.43 -13.91 2.11
C TRP A 162 -6.78 -15.39 1.94
N SER A 163 -6.68 -15.92 0.72
CA SER A 163 -7.16 -17.26 0.37
C SER A 163 -6.20 -17.97 -0.60
N GLN A 164 -4.90 -17.72 -0.46
CA GLN A 164 -3.89 -18.43 -1.25
C GLN A 164 -3.57 -19.80 -0.65
#